data_AF-A0A4U8Q7Q5-F1
#
_entry.id   AF-A0A4U8Q7Q5-F1
#
_cell.length_a   1.000
_cell.length_b   1.000
_cell.length_c   1.000
_cell.angle_alpha   90.00
_cell.angle_beta   90.00
_cell.angle_gamma   90.00
#
_symmetry.space_group_name_H-M   'P 1'
#
loop_
_entity.id
_entity.type
_entity.pdbx_description
1 polymer ?
#
loop_
_entity_poly.entity_id
_entity_poly.type
_entity_poly.pdbx_seq_one_letter_code
_entity_poly.pdbx_strand_id
1 'polypeptide(L)'
;MQYTKGIQTQEHIFQIGKELMYKNGYKNTTISMIVDAADVPHGLVNYYYKKPDFAARLYLEYFSSIDRLLNALIPTHIENELQFHILQMKIALTQIFKDAKAKAFYYEVSRLNLAPKELHDSIRSLQVSALHHLNTVMNPEDYYLCAIAEYGAHKVLLDQLAEFKETDDRFERIVELISTISVRIAGLDPLIIEKNILTTRTLFDQLDYSNIHMF
;
A
#
# COMPACT_ATOMS: atom_id res chain seq x y z
N MET A 1 -29.38 18.42 -5.38
CA MET A 1 -28.54 19.16 -6.35
C MET A 1 -27.27 19.75 -5.73
N GLN A 2 -27.32 20.45 -4.58
CA GLN A 2 -26.10 20.99 -3.93
C GLN A 2 -25.10 19.90 -3.48
N TYR A 3 -25.59 18.78 -2.94
CA TYR A 3 -24.75 17.64 -2.53
C TYR A 3 -23.94 17.04 -3.70
N THR A 4 -24.59 16.84 -4.85
CA THR A 4 -23.95 16.31 -6.07
C THR A 4 -22.88 17.25 -6.62
N LYS A 5 -23.11 18.56 -6.60
CA LYS A 5 -22.11 19.56 -7.01
C LYS A 5 -20.90 19.55 -6.07
N GLY A 6 -21.10 19.45 -4.76
CA GLY A 6 -20.00 19.37 -3.78
C GLY A 6 -19.10 18.16 -4.00
N ILE A 7 -19.69 16.99 -4.24
CA ILE A 7 -18.94 15.75 -4.56
C ILE A 7 -18.14 15.91 -5.86
N GLN A 8 -18.75 16.45 -6.91
CA GLN A 8 -18.07 16.67 -8.18
C GLN A 8 -16.88 17.62 -8.04
N THR A 9 -17.03 18.70 -7.27
CA THR A 9 -15.94 19.65 -7.03
C THR A 9 -14.82 19.02 -6.21
N GLN A 10 -15.17 18.26 -5.16
CA GLN A 10 -14.18 17.53 -4.37
C GLN A 10 -13.39 16.55 -5.24
N GLU A 11 -14.07 15.82 -6.12
CA GLU A 11 -13.44 14.89 -7.05
C GLU A 11 -12.51 15.59 -8.03
N HIS A 12 -12.97 16.69 -8.63
CA HIS A 12 -12.17 17.51 -9.54
C HIS A 12 -10.88 18.00 -8.86
N ILE A 13 -10.97 18.56 -7.64
CA ILE A 13 -9.81 19.00 -6.86
C ILE A 13 -8.85 17.83 -6.63
N PHE A 14 -9.36 16.66 -6.27
CA PHE A 14 -8.54 15.48 -6.05
C PHE A 14 -7.79 15.03 -7.31
N GLN A 15 -8.47 14.94 -8.45
CA GLN A 15 -7.83 14.54 -9.72
C GLN A 15 -6.72 15.52 -10.13
N ILE A 16 -6.97 16.84 -10.03
CA ILE A 16 -5.94 17.85 -10.28
C ILE A 16 -4.75 17.71 -9.32
N GLY A 17 -5.02 17.49 -8.03
CA GLY A 17 -3.97 17.24 -7.04
C GLY A 17 -3.15 15.99 -7.35
N LYS A 18 -3.81 14.89 -7.75
CA LYS A 18 -3.18 13.63 -8.17
C LYS A 18 -2.27 13.83 -9.38
N GLU A 19 -2.74 14.52 -10.41
CA GLU A 19 -1.94 14.84 -11.61
C GLU A 19 -0.70 15.69 -11.28
N LEU A 20 -0.88 16.72 -10.45
CA LEU A 20 0.23 17.57 -10.02
C LEU A 20 1.26 16.81 -9.17
N MET A 21 0.80 15.94 -8.27
CA MET A 21 1.67 15.09 -7.46
C MET A 21 2.43 14.06 -8.30
N TYR A 22 1.80 13.49 -9.32
CA TYR A 22 2.49 12.62 -10.27
C TYR A 22 3.57 13.38 -11.05
N LYS A 23 3.26 14.60 -11.50
CA LYS A 23 4.16 15.40 -12.31
C LYS A 23 5.35 15.95 -11.53
N ASN A 24 5.11 16.46 -10.32
CA ASN A 24 6.08 17.26 -9.57
C ASN A 24 6.63 16.54 -8.32
N GLY A 25 6.03 15.41 -7.92
CA GLY A 25 6.25 14.79 -6.62
C GLY A 25 5.37 15.38 -5.52
N TYR A 26 5.32 14.71 -4.37
CA TYR A 26 4.57 15.17 -3.21
C TYR A 26 5.15 16.48 -2.67
N LYS A 27 6.47 16.55 -2.45
CA LYS A 27 7.12 17.70 -1.81
C LYS A 27 6.92 18.99 -2.60
N ASN A 28 7.07 18.95 -3.91
CA ASN A 28 7.01 20.14 -4.77
C ASN A 28 5.58 20.55 -5.17
N THR A 29 4.56 19.75 -4.86
CA THR A 29 3.17 20.11 -5.13
C THR A 29 2.58 20.89 -3.94
N THR A 30 2.20 22.16 -4.14
CA THR A 30 1.59 22.98 -3.07
C THR A 30 0.07 23.04 -3.20
N ILE A 31 -0.63 23.37 -2.10
CA ILE A 31 -2.09 23.62 -2.17
C ILE A 31 -2.40 24.77 -3.14
N SER A 32 -1.58 25.83 -3.17
CA SER A 32 -1.77 26.93 -4.11
C SER A 32 -1.69 26.48 -5.57
N MET A 33 -0.74 25.60 -5.93
CA MET A 33 -0.69 25.03 -7.28
C MET A 33 -1.97 24.26 -7.65
N ILE A 34 -2.56 23.55 -6.68
CA ILE A 34 -3.81 22.81 -6.88
C ILE A 34 -4.99 23.78 -7.02
N VAL A 35 -5.05 24.83 -6.19
CA VAL A 35 -6.08 25.89 -6.28
C VAL A 35 -6.04 26.55 -7.65
N ASP A 36 -4.85 26.97 -8.09
CA ASP A 36 -4.64 27.66 -9.37
C ASP A 36 -5.00 26.73 -10.55
N ALA A 37 -4.61 25.46 -10.49
CA ALA A 37 -4.89 24.49 -11.57
C ALA A 37 -6.34 24.00 -11.59
N ALA A 38 -7.00 23.92 -10.45
CA ALA A 38 -8.39 23.47 -10.36
C ALA A 38 -9.40 24.57 -10.70
N ASP A 39 -8.95 25.84 -10.76
CA ASP A 39 -9.79 27.03 -11.02
C ASP A 39 -10.97 27.13 -10.04
N VAL A 40 -10.68 26.97 -8.75
CA VAL A 40 -11.67 27.04 -7.67
C VAL A 40 -11.24 28.05 -6.60
N PRO A 41 -12.17 28.61 -5.81
CA PRO A 41 -11.80 29.49 -4.71
C PRO A 41 -10.86 28.79 -3.72
N HIS A 42 -9.79 29.48 -3.30
CA HIS A 42 -8.79 28.93 -2.38
C HIS A 42 -9.40 28.35 -1.08
N GLY A 43 -10.45 29.00 -0.55
CA GLY A 43 -11.17 28.52 0.62
C GLY A 43 -11.85 27.17 0.43
N LEU A 44 -12.21 26.81 -0.81
CA LEU A 44 -12.90 25.57 -1.13
C LEU A 44 -11.93 24.38 -1.13
N VAL A 45 -10.70 24.54 -1.62
CA VAL A 45 -9.68 23.48 -1.53
C VAL A 45 -9.33 23.21 -0.08
N ASN A 46 -9.07 24.26 0.71
CA ASN A 46 -8.76 24.12 2.14
C ASN A 46 -9.94 23.56 2.96
N TYR A 47 -11.17 23.74 2.49
CA TYR A 47 -12.36 23.13 3.11
C TYR A 47 -12.37 21.62 2.91
N TYR A 48 -12.02 21.13 1.72
CA TYR A 48 -12.06 19.70 1.40
C TYR A 48 -10.78 18.94 1.75
N TYR A 49 -9.62 19.57 1.62
CA TYR A 49 -8.33 18.88 1.68
C TYR A 49 -7.23 19.67 2.37
N LYS A 50 -6.48 18.97 3.22
CA LYS A 50 -5.08 19.26 3.52
C LYS A 50 -4.19 18.48 2.56
N LYS A 51 -2.94 18.93 2.38
CA LYS A 51 -1.98 18.26 1.47
C LYS A 51 -1.78 16.76 1.77
N PRO A 52 -1.68 16.29 3.03
CA PRO A 52 -1.60 14.86 3.33
C PRO A 52 -2.81 14.05 2.88
N ASP A 53 -4.00 14.67 2.84
CA ASP A 53 -5.26 13.98 2.52
C ASP A 53 -5.28 13.46 1.08
N PHE A 54 -4.59 14.15 0.15
CA PHE A 54 -4.41 13.68 -1.22
C PHE A 54 -3.59 12.40 -1.27
N ALA A 55 -2.47 12.35 -0.54
CA ALA A 55 -1.65 11.14 -0.45
C ALA A 55 -2.45 10.01 0.20
N ALA A 56 -3.10 10.27 1.34
CA ALA A 56 -3.93 9.29 2.03
C ALA A 56 -5.01 8.70 1.11
N ARG A 57 -5.77 9.55 0.42
CA ARG A 57 -6.81 9.11 -0.52
C ARG A 57 -6.23 8.29 -1.69
N LEU A 58 -5.10 8.72 -2.25
CA LEU A 58 -4.42 7.99 -3.32
C LEU A 58 -4.02 6.57 -2.88
N TYR A 59 -3.43 6.42 -1.69
CA TYR A 59 -3.09 5.11 -1.13
C TYR A 59 -4.34 4.25 -0.92
N LEU A 60 -5.41 4.80 -0.38
CA LEU A 60 -6.65 4.06 -0.14
C LEU A 60 -7.29 3.58 -1.45
N GLU A 61 -7.37 4.44 -2.48
CA GLU A 61 -7.89 4.04 -3.80
C GLU A 61 -7.03 2.97 -4.46
N TYR A 62 -5.71 3.11 -4.35
CA TYR A 62 -4.75 2.17 -4.92
C TYR A 62 -4.84 0.78 -4.26
N PHE A 63 -4.74 0.70 -2.94
CA PHE A 63 -4.85 -0.57 -2.23
C PHE A 63 -6.26 -1.18 -2.36
N SER A 64 -7.31 -0.36 -2.38
CA SER A 64 -8.67 -0.84 -2.65
C SER A 64 -8.83 -1.46 -4.05
N SER A 65 -8.08 -0.98 -5.04
CA SER A 65 -8.08 -1.59 -6.38
C SER A 65 -7.45 -2.98 -6.39
N ILE A 66 -6.37 -3.16 -5.62
CA ILE A 66 -5.70 -4.46 -5.43
C ILE A 66 -6.63 -5.40 -4.68
N ASP A 67 -7.27 -4.92 -3.60
CA ASP A 67 -8.21 -5.72 -2.82
C ASP A 67 -9.38 -6.21 -3.69
N ARG A 68 -9.92 -5.37 -4.57
CA ARG A 68 -10.98 -5.79 -5.50
C ARG A 68 -10.52 -6.92 -6.42
N LEU A 69 -9.30 -6.85 -6.94
CA LEU A 69 -8.73 -7.92 -7.75
C LEU A 69 -8.58 -9.21 -6.94
N LEU A 70 -7.98 -9.14 -5.75
CA LEU A 70 -7.68 -10.33 -4.94
C LEU A 70 -8.92 -10.96 -4.34
N ASN A 71 -9.93 -10.17 -3.94
CA ASN A 71 -11.19 -10.70 -3.41
C ASN A 71 -11.95 -11.56 -4.43
N ALA A 72 -11.77 -11.32 -5.73
CA ALA A 72 -12.36 -12.16 -6.78
C ALA A 72 -11.75 -13.58 -6.84
N LEU A 73 -10.62 -13.80 -6.17
CA LEU A 73 -9.89 -15.07 -6.14
C LEU A 73 -10.15 -15.88 -4.85
N ILE A 74 -10.90 -15.32 -3.90
CA ILE A 74 -11.24 -15.97 -2.63
C ILE A 74 -12.53 -16.79 -2.78
N PRO A 75 -12.64 -17.99 -2.19
CA PRO A 75 -11.56 -18.79 -1.58
C PRO A 75 -10.92 -19.75 -2.60
N THR A 76 -11.22 -19.60 -3.89
CA THR A 76 -10.89 -20.61 -4.92
C THR A 76 -9.40 -20.75 -5.17
N HIS A 77 -8.64 -19.66 -5.05
CA HIS A 77 -7.20 -19.61 -5.28
C HIS A 77 -6.42 -19.07 -4.08
N ILE A 78 -7.01 -18.15 -3.32
CA ILE A 78 -6.43 -17.61 -2.08
C ILE A 78 -7.05 -18.33 -0.88
N GLU A 79 -6.24 -19.09 -0.15
CA GLU A 79 -6.68 -19.98 0.92
C GLU A 79 -6.71 -19.29 2.29
N ASN A 80 -5.89 -18.26 2.50
CA ASN A 80 -5.75 -17.57 3.79
C ASN A 80 -5.23 -16.14 3.64
N GLU A 81 -5.31 -15.41 4.74
CA GLU A 81 -4.97 -14.00 4.89
C GLU A 81 -3.48 -13.70 4.66
N LEU A 82 -2.59 -14.67 4.95
CA LEU A 82 -1.16 -14.51 4.65
C LEU A 82 -0.92 -14.51 3.13
N GLN A 83 -1.60 -15.39 2.39
CA GLN A 83 -1.51 -15.38 0.92
C GLN A 83 -2.05 -14.08 0.33
N PHE A 84 -3.19 -13.61 0.86
CA PHE A 84 -3.76 -12.32 0.46
C PHE A 84 -2.76 -11.18 0.69
N HIS A 85 -2.15 -11.11 1.87
CA HIS A 85 -1.20 -10.04 2.21
C HIS A 85 0.05 -10.07 1.32
N ILE A 86 0.62 -11.26 1.10
CA ILE A 86 1.81 -11.42 0.23
C ILE A 86 1.49 -10.95 -1.19
N LEU A 87 0.35 -11.37 -1.76
CA LEU A 87 -0.05 -10.95 -3.10
C LEU A 87 -0.31 -9.44 -3.16
N GLN A 88 -1.00 -8.88 -2.16
CA GLN A 88 -1.31 -7.45 -2.09
C GLN A 88 -0.03 -6.61 -2.12
N MET A 89 0.95 -6.96 -1.28
CA MET A 89 2.24 -6.27 -1.21
C MET A 89 3.08 -6.49 -2.46
N LYS A 90 3.07 -7.70 -3.03
CA LYS A 90 3.82 -8.01 -4.26
C LYS A 90 3.29 -7.21 -5.45
N ILE A 91 1.98 -7.14 -5.63
CA ILE A 91 1.35 -6.31 -6.68
C ILE A 91 1.66 -4.83 -6.43
N ALA A 92 1.46 -4.35 -5.19
CA ALA A 92 1.65 -2.95 -4.85
C ALA A 92 3.10 -2.48 -5.13
N LEU A 93 4.08 -3.17 -4.57
CA LEU A 93 5.48 -2.76 -4.71
C LEU A 93 6.00 -2.96 -6.13
N THR A 94 5.59 -4.03 -6.83
CA THR A 94 5.99 -4.22 -8.24
C THR A 94 5.52 -3.05 -9.11
N GLN A 95 4.24 -2.67 -9.00
CA GLN A 95 3.66 -1.60 -9.82
C GLN A 95 4.21 -0.21 -9.43
N ILE A 96 4.42 0.05 -8.13
CA ILE A 96 5.05 1.30 -7.68
C ILE A 96 6.48 1.43 -8.21
N PHE A 97 7.28 0.36 -8.18
CA PHE A 97 8.69 0.42 -8.54
C PHE A 97 8.94 0.40 -10.05
N LYS A 98 7.98 -0.12 -10.82
CA LYS A 98 7.98 -0.09 -12.28
C LYS A 98 7.85 1.33 -12.86
N ASP A 99 7.10 2.22 -12.18
CA ASP A 99 6.99 3.63 -12.58
C ASP A 99 7.93 4.51 -11.73
N ALA A 100 8.92 5.13 -12.38
CA ALA A 100 9.91 5.98 -11.70
C ALA A 100 9.30 7.16 -10.91
N LYS A 101 8.18 7.74 -11.37
CA LYS A 101 7.49 8.84 -10.68
C LYS A 101 6.69 8.33 -9.51
N ALA A 102 5.98 7.21 -9.67
CA ALA A 102 5.28 6.56 -8.56
C ALA A 102 6.26 6.14 -7.46
N LYS A 103 7.40 5.55 -7.83
CA LYS A 103 8.50 5.23 -6.91
C LYS A 103 9.02 6.45 -6.16
N ALA A 104 9.29 7.55 -6.87
CA ALA A 104 9.77 8.79 -6.24
C ALA A 104 8.73 9.36 -5.24
N PHE A 105 7.45 9.40 -5.65
CA PHE A 105 6.36 9.81 -4.78
C PHE A 105 6.25 8.93 -3.52
N TYR A 106 6.29 7.61 -3.70
CA TYR A 106 6.23 6.64 -2.61
C TYR A 106 7.33 6.87 -1.57
N TYR A 107 8.58 7.11 -2.02
CA TYR A 107 9.68 7.42 -1.12
C TYR A 107 9.49 8.74 -0.35
N GLU A 108 8.96 9.78 -1.00
CA GLU A 108 8.67 11.04 -0.33
C GLU A 108 7.61 10.88 0.76
N VAL A 109 6.52 10.17 0.47
CA VAL A 109 5.44 9.92 1.42
C VAL A 109 5.89 9.01 2.56
N SER A 110 6.62 7.94 2.27
CA SER A 110 7.15 7.01 3.28
C SER A 110 8.08 7.71 4.27
N ARG A 111 9.03 8.53 3.78
CA ARG A 111 9.96 9.30 4.63
C ARG A 111 9.27 10.32 5.52
N LEU A 112 8.12 10.84 5.08
CA LEU A 112 7.31 11.78 5.85
C LEU A 112 6.31 11.06 6.80
N ASN A 113 6.25 9.73 6.79
CA ASN A 113 5.28 8.92 7.52
C ASN A 113 3.82 9.34 7.23
N LEU A 114 3.51 9.60 5.96
CA LEU A 114 2.18 10.06 5.54
C LEU A 114 1.29 8.95 4.97
N ALA A 115 1.70 7.69 5.12
CA ALA A 115 0.81 6.58 4.83
C ALA A 115 -0.40 6.63 5.80
N PRO A 116 -1.63 6.43 5.30
CA PRO A 116 -2.84 6.58 6.10
C PRO A 116 -2.88 5.56 7.24
N LYS A 117 -3.33 5.98 8.42
CA LYS A 117 -3.47 5.12 9.60
C LYS A 117 -4.40 3.94 9.30
N GLU A 118 -5.44 4.18 8.53
CA GLU A 118 -6.43 3.20 8.09
C GLU A 118 -5.79 2.04 7.31
N LEU A 119 -4.79 2.33 6.46
CA LEU A 119 -4.05 1.30 5.74
C LEU A 119 -3.18 0.47 6.69
N HIS A 120 -2.49 1.13 7.63
CA HIS A 120 -1.71 0.44 8.66
C HIS A 120 -2.58 -0.48 9.54
N ASP A 121 -3.76 0.00 9.93
CA ASP A 121 -4.70 -0.78 10.74
C ASP A 121 -5.29 -1.96 9.96
N SER A 122 -5.60 -1.77 8.67
CA SER A 122 -6.07 -2.84 7.78
C SER A 122 -5.02 -3.96 7.63
N ILE A 123 -3.76 -3.59 7.33
CA ILE A 123 -2.66 -4.56 7.21
C ILE A 123 -2.45 -5.30 8.53
N ARG A 124 -2.42 -4.58 9.65
CA ARG A 124 -2.27 -5.20 10.97
C ARG A 124 -3.39 -6.18 11.28
N SER A 125 -4.64 -5.82 10.96
CA SER A 125 -5.78 -6.69 11.17
C SER A 125 -5.67 -7.97 10.34
N LEU A 126 -5.21 -7.88 9.09
CA LEU A 126 -4.99 -9.02 8.22
C LEU A 126 -3.91 -9.97 8.78
N GLN A 127 -2.81 -9.41 9.27
CA GLN A 127 -1.71 -10.16 9.89
C GLN A 127 -2.15 -10.90 11.17
N VAL A 128 -2.94 -10.25 12.03
CA VAL A 128 -3.54 -10.89 13.21
C VAL A 128 -4.48 -12.03 12.80
N SER A 129 -5.34 -11.81 11.79
CA SER A 129 -6.25 -12.86 11.28
C SER A 129 -5.48 -14.07 10.76
N ALA A 130 -4.39 -13.84 10.02
CA ALA A 130 -3.51 -14.90 9.54
C ALA A 130 -2.92 -15.73 10.69
N LEU A 131 -2.43 -15.09 11.75
CA LEU A 131 -1.85 -15.77 12.91
C LEU A 131 -2.89 -16.63 13.64
N HIS A 132 -4.12 -16.13 13.79
CA HIS A 132 -5.23 -16.89 14.37
C HIS A 132 -5.61 -18.10 13.51
N HIS A 133 -5.80 -17.90 12.20
CA HIS A 133 -6.15 -18.98 11.26
C HIS A 133 -5.06 -20.06 11.22
N LEU A 134 -3.79 -19.67 11.26
CA LEU A 134 -2.64 -20.59 11.19
C LEU A 134 -2.21 -21.13 12.56
N ASN A 135 -3.08 -21.02 13.58
CA ASN A 135 -2.93 -21.61 14.92
C ASN A 135 -1.66 -21.20 15.68
N THR A 136 -1.21 -19.95 15.53
CA THR A 136 -0.13 -19.41 16.38
C THR A 136 -0.73 -18.82 17.65
N VAL A 137 -0.29 -19.30 18.81
CA VAL A 137 -0.68 -18.74 20.12
C VAL A 137 0.31 -17.64 20.49
N MET A 138 -0.13 -16.39 20.51
CA MET A 138 0.68 -15.24 20.90
C MET A 138 -0.05 -14.38 21.94
N ASN A 139 0.69 -13.92 22.95
CA ASN A 139 0.21 -12.91 23.89
C ASN A 139 0.05 -11.55 23.16
N PRO A 140 -1.10 -10.85 23.29
CA PRO A 140 -1.30 -9.54 22.69
C PRO A 140 -0.21 -8.49 22.98
N GLU A 141 0.41 -8.51 24.17
CA GLU A 141 1.51 -7.59 24.50
C GLU A 141 2.77 -7.88 23.68
N ASP A 142 3.08 -9.16 23.45
CA ASP A 142 4.21 -9.57 22.61
C ASP A 142 3.96 -9.19 21.15
N TYR A 143 2.70 -9.29 20.67
CA TYR A 143 2.34 -8.85 19.33
C TYR A 143 2.62 -7.36 19.08
N TYR A 144 2.38 -6.51 20.09
CA TYR A 144 2.65 -5.08 19.96
C TYR A 144 4.15 -4.79 19.82
N LEU A 145 4.99 -5.49 20.59
CA LEU A 145 6.45 -5.40 20.45
C LEU A 145 6.91 -5.92 19.07
N CYS A 146 6.29 -6.99 18.58
CA CYS A 146 6.54 -7.52 17.23
C CYS A 146 6.18 -6.49 16.15
N ALA A 147 5.06 -5.77 16.30
CA ALA A 147 4.63 -4.75 15.35
C ALA A 147 5.59 -3.54 15.31
N ILE A 148 6.16 -3.14 16.45
CA ILE A 148 7.19 -2.09 16.49
C ILE A 148 8.47 -2.55 15.78
N ALA A 149 8.92 -3.77 16.06
CA ALA A 149 10.10 -4.35 15.44
C ALA A 149 9.92 -4.51 13.92
N GLU A 150 8.74 -4.99 13.49
CA GLU A 150 8.34 -5.06 12.09
C GLU A 150 8.44 -3.70 11.42
N TYR A 151 7.84 -2.66 12.00
CA TYR A 151 7.82 -1.32 11.40
C TYR A 151 9.23 -0.76 11.15
N GLY A 152 10.16 -0.97 12.08
CA GLY A 152 11.55 -0.58 11.91
C GLY A 152 12.24 -1.31 10.76
N ALA A 153 12.09 -2.64 10.71
CA ALA A 153 12.66 -3.46 9.66
C ALA A 153 12.03 -3.18 8.28
N HIS A 154 10.71 -2.98 8.24
CA HIS A 154 9.95 -2.64 7.04
C HIS A 154 10.53 -1.39 6.36
N LYS A 155 10.77 -0.31 7.12
CA LYS A 155 11.37 0.92 6.58
C LYS A 155 12.73 0.69 5.93
N VAL A 156 13.63 -0.03 6.61
CA VAL A 156 14.97 -0.31 6.10
C VAL A 156 14.89 -1.16 4.82
N LEU A 157 14.01 -2.17 4.81
CA LEU A 157 13.82 -3.03 3.63
C LEU A 157 13.24 -2.27 2.43
N LEU A 158 12.30 -1.34 2.64
CA LEU A 158 11.79 -0.49 1.56
C LEU A 158 12.85 0.45 0.97
N ASP A 159 13.72 1.00 1.81
CA ASP A 159 14.85 1.80 1.33
C ASP A 159 15.82 0.96 0.49
N GLN A 160 16.05 -0.30 0.88
CA GLN A 160 16.88 -1.25 0.12
C GLN A 160 16.31 -1.60 -1.26
N LEU A 161 14.99 -1.59 -1.44
CA LEU A 161 14.38 -1.82 -2.76
C LEU A 161 14.83 -0.78 -3.81
N ALA A 162 15.35 0.39 -3.40
CA ALA A 162 15.80 1.43 -4.33
C ALA A 162 16.95 0.97 -5.23
N GLU A 163 17.71 -0.03 -4.77
CA GLU A 163 18.91 -0.55 -5.43
C GLU A 163 18.60 -1.60 -6.50
N PHE A 164 17.34 -2.07 -6.58
CA PHE A 164 16.92 -3.17 -7.44
C PHE A 164 15.80 -2.75 -8.39
N LYS A 165 15.71 -3.42 -9.54
CA LYS A 165 14.53 -3.37 -10.41
C LYS A 165 13.49 -4.34 -9.89
N GLU A 166 12.23 -4.08 -10.19
CA GLU A 166 11.10 -4.91 -9.81
C GLU A 166 11.18 -6.34 -10.38
N THR A 167 11.96 -6.52 -11.44
CA THR A 167 12.22 -7.81 -12.09
C THR A 167 13.37 -8.61 -11.47
N ASP A 168 14.09 -8.05 -10.49
CA ASP A 168 15.26 -8.71 -9.90
C ASP A 168 14.83 -9.70 -8.81
N ASP A 169 15.43 -10.90 -8.77
CA ASP A 169 15.17 -11.91 -7.73
C ASP A 169 15.34 -11.35 -6.30
N ARG A 170 16.28 -10.42 -6.13
CA ARG A 170 16.55 -9.78 -4.84
C ARG A 170 15.41 -8.84 -4.43
N PHE A 171 14.78 -8.14 -5.39
CA PHE A 171 13.60 -7.33 -5.16
C PHE A 171 12.46 -8.21 -4.66
N GLU A 172 12.16 -9.29 -5.38
CA GLU A 172 11.11 -10.24 -4.99
C GLU A 172 11.36 -10.77 -3.57
N ARG A 173 12.60 -11.17 -3.26
CA ARG A 173 12.93 -11.70 -1.93
C ARG A 173 12.74 -10.68 -0.81
N ILE A 174 13.05 -9.40 -1.05
CA ILE A 174 12.84 -8.33 -0.07
C ILE A 174 11.33 -8.09 0.11
N VAL A 175 10.55 -8.07 -0.97
CA VAL A 175 9.09 -7.91 -0.91
C VAL A 175 8.43 -9.05 -0.13
N GLU A 176 8.85 -10.30 -0.35
CA GLU A 176 8.39 -11.44 0.45
C GLU A 176 8.74 -11.29 1.93
N LEU A 177 9.94 -10.80 2.23
CA LEU A 177 10.35 -10.57 3.61
C LEU A 177 9.50 -9.48 4.25
N ILE A 178 9.29 -8.34 3.57
CA ILE A 178 8.39 -7.27 4.03
C ILE A 178 7.00 -7.82 4.34
N SER A 179 6.48 -8.69 3.47
CA SER A 179 5.13 -9.25 3.60
C SER A 179 5.00 -10.33 4.69
N THR A 180 6.11 -10.90 5.17
CA THR A 180 6.10 -12.04 6.10
C THR A 180 6.82 -11.77 7.42
N ILE A 181 7.50 -10.64 7.56
CA ILE A 181 8.31 -10.36 8.75
C ILE A 181 7.47 -10.32 10.04
N SER A 182 6.25 -9.79 9.99
CA SER A 182 5.34 -9.76 11.15
C SER A 182 5.03 -11.17 11.65
N VAL A 183 4.64 -12.09 10.76
CA VAL A 183 4.34 -13.48 11.12
C VAL A 183 5.59 -14.28 11.50
N ARG A 184 6.77 -13.92 10.95
CA ARG A 184 8.06 -14.51 11.35
C ARG A 184 8.44 -14.13 12.78
N ILE A 185 8.37 -12.84 13.10
CA ILE A 185 8.64 -12.36 14.47
C ILE A 185 7.62 -12.97 15.42
N ALA A 186 6.37 -13.14 14.98
CA ALA A 186 5.33 -13.80 15.76
C ALA A 186 5.51 -15.32 15.94
N GLY A 187 6.54 -15.91 15.35
CA GLY A 187 6.87 -17.33 15.55
C GLY A 187 6.05 -18.31 14.72
N LEU A 188 5.42 -17.86 13.63
CA LEU A 188 4.76 -18.76 12.69
C LEU A 188 5.80 -19.73 12.08
N ASP A 189 5.43 -21.01 11.96
CA ASP A 189 6.31 -22.06 11.43
C ASP A 189 6.89 -21.66 10.06
N PRO A 190 8.23 -21.65 9.89
CA PRO A 190 8.88 -21.35 8.62
C PRO A 190 8.36 -22.17 7.43
N LEU A 191 7.97 -23.43 7.63
CA LEU A 191 7.42 -24.29 6.58
C LEU A 191 6.04 -23.80 6.11
N ILE A 192 5.21 -23.30 7.02
CA ILE A 192 3.92 -22.68 6.68
C ILE A 192 4.18 -21.40 5.87
N ILE A 193 5.15 -20.58 6.27
CA ILE A 193 5.48 -19.35 5.56
C ILE A 193 5.99 -19.66 4.16
N GLU A 194 6.92 -20.62 4.02
CA GLU A 194 7.47 -21.04 2.72
C GLU A 194 6.39 -21.58 1.79
N LYS A 195 5.49 -22.43 2.29
CA LYS A 195 4.34 -22.92 1.52
C LYS A 195 3.51 -21.76 0.96
N ASN A 196 3.16 -20.78 1.78
CA ASN A 196 2.35 -19.64 1.34
C ASN A 196 3.09 -18.73 0.35
N ILE A 197 4.40 -18.55 0.50
CA ILE A 197 5.24 -17.84 -0.49
C ILE A 197 5.22 -18.57 -1.84
N LEU A 198 5.44 -19.90 -1.86
CA LEU A 198 5.45 -20.67 -3.11
C LEU A 198 4.10 -20.65 -3.82
N THR A 199 3.00 -20.80 -3.08
CA THR A 199 1.64 -20.67 -3.62
C THR A 199 1.43 -19.30 -4.26
N THR A 200 1.79 -18.22 -3.54
CA THR A 200 1.57 -16.86 -4.02
C THR A 200 2.48 -16.46 -5.19
N ARG A 201 3.69 -17.02 -5.31
CA ARG A 201 4.51 -16.87 -6.54
C ARG A 201 3.79 -17.41 -7.76
N THR A 202 3.30 -18.64 -7.67
CA THR A 202 2.58 -19.31 -8.77
C THR A 202 1.34 -18.52 -9.18
N LEU A 203 0.57 -18.01 -8.20
CA LEU A 203 -0.60 -17.19 -8.47
C LEU A 203 -0.22 -15.85 -9.09
N PHE A 204 0.79 -15.18 -8.56
CA PHE A 204 1.24 -13.87 -9.05
C PHE A 204 1.58 -13.89 -10.54
N ASP A 205 2.27 -14.94 -10.99
CA ASP A 205 2.67 -15.09 -12.40
C ASP A 205 1.47 -15.31 -13.35
N GLN A 206 0.31 -15.70 -12.81
CA GLN A 206 -0.92 -15.97 -13.56
C GLN A 206 -1.89 -14.79 -13.54
N LEU A 207 -1.68 -13.81 -12.65
CA LEU A 207 -2.59 -12.70 -12.46
C LEU A 207 -2.38 -11.59 -13.49
N ASP A 208 -3.48 -11.11 -14.07
CA ASP A 208 -3.49 -9.85 -14.80
C ASP A 208 -3.75 -8.70 -13.84
N TYR A 209 -2.67 -8.00 -13.48
CA TYR A 209 -2.68 -6.77 -12.70
C TYR A 209 -2.13 -5.59 -13.54
N SER A 210 -2.17 -5.68 -14.87
CA SER A 210 -1.59 -4.66 -15.75
C SER A 210 -2.27 -3.30 -15.62
N ASN A 211 -3.55 -3.28 -15.21
CA ASN A 211 -4.36 -2.07 -15.05
C ASN A 211 -4.29 -1.49 -13.63
N ILE A 212 -3.52 -2.09 -12.73
CA ILE A 212 -3.35 -1.61 -11.35
C ILE A 212 -2.19 -0.62 -11.31
N HIS A 213 -2.52 0.66 -11.14
CA HIS A 213 -1.54 1.73 -11.04
C HIS A 213 -1.88 2.65 -9.88
N MET A 214 -0.84 3.19 -9.24
CA MET A 214 -1.01 4.18 -8.19
C MET A 214 -1.51 5.51 -8.77
N PHE A 215 -1.03 5.90 -9.94
CA PHE A 215 -1.40 7.12 -10.65
C PHE A 215 -2.16 6.81 -11.94
#